data_AF-A0A973WVZ8-F1
#
_entry.id   AF-A0A973WVZ8-F1
#
_cell.length_a   1.000
_cell.length_b   1.000
_cell.length_c   1.000
_cell.angle_alpha   90.00
_cell.angle_beta   90.00
_cell.angle_gamma   90.00
#
_symmetry.space_group_name_H-M   'P 1'
#
loop_
_entity.id
_entity.type
_entity.pdbx_description
1 polymer ?
#
loop_
_entity_poly.entity_id
_entity_poly.type
_entity_poly.pdbx_seq_one_letter_code
_entity_poly.pdbx_strand_id
1 'polypeptide(L)' 'MPLIHIIDVTGAALVTASIKRALLLATLYTMEQPFHCDRLRERFDLSPIVPDEKDRSRIHNVVFNELCGGCHFGSAGLY' A
#
# COMPACT_ATOMS: atom_id res chain seq x y z
N MET A 1 -7.50 8.61 25.48
CA MET A 1 -7.62 7.17 25.17
C MET A 1 -6.45 6.77 24.28
N PRO A 2 -5.86 5.58 24.42
CA PRO A 2 -4.84 5.10 23.50
C PRO A 2 -5.45 4.79 22.12
N LEU A 3 -4.83 5.27 21.05
CA LEU A 3 -5.23 5.01 19.66
C LEU A 3 -4.26 4.00 19.05
N ILE A 4 -4.78 2.87 18.57
CA ILE A 4 -3.99 1.90 17.80
C ILE A 4 -3.91 2.39 16.36
N HIS A 5 -2.71 2.69 15.89
CA HIS A 5 -2.48 3.16 14.54
C HIS A 5 -2.04 2.00 13.64
N ILE A 6 -2.74 1.78 12.53
CA ILE A 6 -2.47 0.66 11.62
C ILE A 6 -1.00 0.62 11.15
N ILE A 7 -0.42 1.78 10.85
CA ILE A 7 0.98 1.87 10.39
C ILE A 7 1.97 1.48 11.48
N ASP A 8 1.64 1.69 12.75
CA ASP A 8 2.56 1.32 13.83
C ASP A 8 2.61 -0.21 13.98
N VAL A 9 1.46 -0.87 13.82
CA VAL A 9 1.37 -2.33 13.81
C VAL A 9 2.11 -2.91 12.59
N THR A 10 1.89 -2.36 11.40
CA THR A 10 2.58 -2.80 10.18
C THR A 10 4.08 -2.55 10.25
N GLY A 11 4.52 -1.38 10.74
CA GLY A 11 5.92 -1.02 10.89
C GLY A 11 6.66 -1.97 11.84
N ALA A 12 6.06 -2.27 13.00
CA ALA A 12 6.61 -3.25 13.93
C ALA A 12 6.76 -4.64 13.29
N ALA A 13 5.74 -5.10 12.55
CA ALA A 13 5.79 -6.38 11.86
C ALA A 13 6.90 -6.43 10.78
N LEU A 14 7.09 -5.35 10.01
CA LEU A 14 8.16 -5.26 9.02
C LEU A 14 9.56 -5.30 9.66
N VAL A 15 9.73 -4.61 10.80
CA VAL A 15 10.98 -4.64 11.57
C VAL A 15 11.27 -6.04 12.09
N THR A 16 10.27 -6.73 12.67
CA THR A 16 10.42 -8.13 13.11
C THR A 16 10.78 -9.06 11.96
N ALA A 17 10.22 -8.83 10.78
CA ALA A 17 10.54 -9.60 9.57
C ALA A 17 11.88 -9.21 8.91
N SER A 18 12.64 -8.25 9.46
CA SER A 18 13.87 -7.71 8.87
C SER A 18 13.69 -7.13 7.45
N ILE A 19 12.50 -6.61 7.14
CA ILE A 19 12.20 -5.99 5.84
C ILE A 19 12.39 -4.48 5.94
N LYS A 20 13.39 -3.94 5.23
CA LYS A 20 13.66 -2.49 5.19
C LYS A 20 12.91 -1.73 4.10
N ARG A 21 12.57 -2.39 2.98
CA ARG A 21 12.03 -1.76 1.77
C ARG A 21 10.77 -2.48 1.27
N ALA A 22 9.63 -2.19 1.89
CA ALA A 22 8.34 -2.76 1.47
C ALA A 22 7.70 -1.91 0.37
N LEU A 23 7.05 -2.56 -0.60
CA LEU A 23 6.22 -1.90 -1.60
C LEU A 23 4.83 -1.59 -1.01
N LEU A 24 4.41 -0.33 -1.03
CA LEU A 24 3.09 0.10 -0.59
C LEU A 24 2.11 0.04 -1.78
N LEU A 25 1.17 -0.90 -1.73
CA LEU A 25 0.08 -1.02 -2.69
C LEU A 25 -1.24 -0.69 -1.99
N ALA A 26 -1.92 0.34 -2.46
CA ALA A 26 -3.16 0.81 -1.87
C ALA A 26 -3.93 1.65 -2.90
N THR A 27 -4.94 2.39 -2.44
CA THR A 27 -5.55 3.44 -3.28
C THR A 27 -4.54 4.54 -3.61
N LEU A 28 -4.77 5.26 -4.71
CA LEU A 28 -3.99 6.44 -5.10
C LEU A 28 -3.74 7.40 -3.92
N TYR A 29 -4.79 7.71 -3.14
CA TYR A 29 -4.68 8.59 -1.98
C TYR A 29 -3.66 8.11 -0.95
N THR A 30 -3.68 6.83 -0.62
CA THR A 30 -2.74 6.24 0.35
C THR A 30 -1.32 6.19 -0.19
N MET A 31 -1.16 5.96 -1.50
CA MET A 31 0.15 5.85 -2.14
C MET A 31 0.81 7.22 -2.39
N GLU A 32 0.02 8.28 -2.61
CA GLU A 32 0.55 9.63 -2.89
C GLU A 32 0.66 10.52 -1.66
N GLN A 33 -0.17 10.30 -0.64
CA GLN A 33 -0.08 11.11 0.57
C GLN A 33 1.15 10.72 1.41
N PRO A 34 1.95 11.72 1.85
CA PRO A 34 3.20 11.47 2.56
C PRO A 34 3.00 10.72 3.89
N PHE A 35 1.86 10.95 4.57
CA PHE A 35 1.57 10.45 5.91
C PHE A 35 1.85 8.95 6.11
N HIS A 36 1.53 8.10 5.12
CA HIS A 36 1.76 6.67 5.27
C HIS A 36 3.25 6.30 5.25
N CYS A 37 3.96 6.82 4.26
CA CYS A 37 5.36 6.51 4.07
C CYS A 37 6.24 7.21 5.12
N ASP A 38 5.93 8.46 5.47
CA ASP A 38 6.72 9.24 6.41
C ASP A 38 6.66 8.65 7.80
N ARG A 39 5.49 8.19 8.25
CA ARG A 39 5.39 7.52 9.55
C ARG A 39 6.22 6.24 9.60
N LEU A 40 6.29 5.46 8.53
CA LEU A 40 7.16 4.27 8.45
C LEU A 40 8.65 4.66 8.46
N ARG A 41 9.02 5.73 7.76
CA ARG A 41 10.40 6.26 7.74
C ARG A 41 10.82 6.75 9.12
N GLU A 42 10.05 7.65 9.69
CA GLU A 42 10.40 8.39 10.91
C GLU A 42 10.35 7.52 12.16
N ARG A 43 9.36 6.61 12.29
CA ARG A 43 9.18 5.81 13.50
C ARG A 43 9.91 4.48 13.50
N PHE A 44 10.19 3.92 12.32
CA PHE A 44 10.70 2.56 12.19
C PHE A 44 11.98 2.46 11.35
N ASP A 45 12.52 3.58 10.86
CA ASP A 45 13.71 3.61 9.99
C ASP A 45 13.54 2.66 8.78
N LEU A 46 12.36 2.74 8.15
CA LEU A 46 12.02 1.96 6.97
C LEU A 46 12.06 2.84 5.72
N SER A 47 12.30 2.23 4.56
CA SER A 47 12.36 2.89 3.26
C SER A 47 11.28 2.34 2.33
N PRO A 48 9.99 2.62 2.60
CA PRO A 48 8.88 2.15 1.77
C PRO A 48 8.99 2.72 0.35
N ILE A 49 8.60 1.90 -0.62
CA ILE A 49 8.61 2.21 -2.05
C ILE A 49 7.16 2.32 -2.51
N VAL A 50 6.90 3.26 -3.41
CA VAL A 50 5.60 3.42 -4.08
C VAL A 50 5.81 3.22 -5.58
N PRO A 51 4.88 2.58 -6.31
CA PRO A 51 4.94 2.46 -7.77
C PRO A 51 4.95 3.82 -8.49
N ASP A 52 5.29 3.79 -9.78
CA ASP A 52 5.16 4.95 -10.65
C ASP A 52 3.68 5.36 -10.87
N GLU A 53 3.47 6.52 -11.48
CA GLU A 53 2.13 7.10 -11.65
C GLU A 53 1.18 6.22 -12.46
N LYS A 54 1.69 5.55 -13.50
CA LYS A 54 0.89 4.68 -14.36
C LYS A 54 0.42 3.45 -13.58
N ASP A 55 1.33 2.84 -12.82
CA ASP A 55 1.03 1.68 -12.01
C ASP A 55 0.10 2.03 -10.84
N ARG A 56 0.31 3.19 -10.19
CA ARG A 56 -0.59 3.67 -9.13
C ARG A 56 -2.02 3.83 -9.63
N SER A 57 -2.20 4.43 -10.80
CA SER A 57 -3.50 4.61 -11.44
C SER A 57 -4.17 3.26 -11.73
N ARG A 58 -3.40 2.29 -12.26
CA ARG A 58 -3.88 0.94 -12.50
C ARG A 58 -4.32 0.25 -11.20
N ILE A 59 -3.49 0.29 -10.16
CA ILE A 59 -3.79 -0.32 -8.86
C ILE A 59 -5.05 0.30 -8.25
N HIS A 60 -5.18 1.63 -8.27
CA HIS A 60 -6.37 2.32 -7.75
C HIS A 60 -7.65 1.86 -8.48
N ASN A 61 -7.60 1.76 -9.81
CA ASN A 61 -8.73 1.27 -10.60
C ASN A 61 -9.08 -0.17 -10.26
N VAL A 62 -8.10 -1.07 -10.10
CA VAL A 62 -8.35 -2.45 -9.65
C VAL A 62 -9.01 -2.45 -8.27
N VAL A 63 -8.52 -1.65 -7.33
CA VAL A 63 -9.10 -1.56 -5.97
C VAL A 63 -10.57 -1.17 -6.03
N PHE A 64 -10.94 -0.12 -6.77
CA PHE A 64 -12.31 0.37 -6.79
C PHE A 64 -13.24 -0.39 -7.74
N ASN A 65 -12.80 -0.66 -8.96
CA ASN A 65 -13.69 -1.18 -10.01
C ASN A 65 -13.75 -2.72 -10.00
N GLU A 66 -12.76 -3.40 -9.42
CA GLU A 66 -12.74 -4.85 -9.34
C GLU A 66 -12.95 -5.32 -7.89
N LEU A 67 -12.02 -4.99 -6.99
CA LEU A 67 -12.00 -5.55 -5.63
C LEU A 67 -13.20 -5.08 -4.79
N CYS A 68 -13.51 -3.78 -4.77
CA CYS A 68 -14.68 -3.26 -4.06
C CYS A 68 -16.01 -3.63 -4.74
N GLY A 69 -16.00 -3.83 -6.06
CA GLY A 69 -17.17 -4.26 -6.83
C GLY A 69 -17.43 -5.77 -6.76
N GLY A 70 -16.50 -6.57 -6.24
CA GLY A 70 -16.56 -8.03 -6.27
C GLY A 70 -16.45 -8.63 -7.69
N CYS A 71 -16.03 -7.83 -8.67
CA CYS A 71 -15.95 -8.22 -10.07
C CYS A 71 -14.51 -8.51 -10.44
N HIS A 72 -14.19 -9.75 -10.80
CA HIS A 72 -12.88 -10.09 -11.35
C HIS A 72 -12.96 -10.16 -12.88
N PHE A 73 -12.48 -9.13 -13.58
CA PHE A 73 -12.35 -9.18 -15.04
C PHE A 73 -11.02 -9.87 -15.42
N GLY A 74 -10.92 -11.17 -15.13
CA GLY A 74 -9.70 -11.94 -15.32
C GLY A 74 -9.95 -13.39 -15.72
N SER A 75 -10.64 -13.62 -16.84
CA SER A 75 -10.50 -14.82 -17.71
C SER A 75 -11.43 -14.77 -18.94
N ALA A 76 -11.53 -13.63 -19.61
CA ALA A 76 -12.16 -13.55 -20.93
C ALA A 76 -11.32 -12.67 -21.86
N GLY A 77 -10.39 -13.30 -22.56
CA GLY A 77 -9.70 -12.73 -23.72
C GLY A 77 -8.20 -12.48 -23.52
N LEU A 78 -7.41 -13.19 -24.33
CA LEU A 78 -5.99 -13.00 -24.68
C LEU A 78 -4.95 -13.82 -23.88
N TYR A 79 -4.95 -15.13 -24.15
CA TYR A 79 -3.77 -15.81 -24.71
C TYR A 79 -4.01 -16.00 -26.21
#